data_AF-A0A2Z5MX58-F1
#
_entry.id   AF-A0A2Z5MX58-F1
#
_cell.length_a   1.000
_cell.length_b   1.000
_cell.length_c   1.000
_cell.angle_alpha   90.00
_cell.angle_beta   90.00
_cell.angle_gamma   90.00
#
_symmetry.space_group_name_H-M   'P 1'
#
loop_
_entity.id
_entity.type
_entity.pdbx_description
1 polymer ?
#
loop_
_entity_poly.entity_id
_entity_poly.type
_entity_poly.pdbx_seq_one_letter_code
_entity_poly.pdbx_strand_id
1 'polypeptide(L)'
;MEKVIVKLDYPINLNGVECDTFTMRRPKVRDMRGAQKLAPNDAEEQELILFASLADVAPSDLDAMDMADYERVQDAYYSFRPVRKAGPKNAQGAGEAAGA
;
A
#
# COMPACT_ATOMS: atom_id res chain seq x y z
N MET A 1 15.97 5.74 -8.44
CA MET A 1 14.99 5.60 -7.34
C MET A 1 14.17 4.36 -7.65
N GLU A 2 14.03 3.42 -6.71
CA GLU A 2 13.27 2.18 -6.95
C GLU A 2 11.78 2.48 -7.11
N LYS A 3 11.15 1.81 -8.09
CA LYS A 3 9.73 1.96 -8.43
C LYS A 3 9.11 0.58 -8.66
N VAL A 4 7.82 0.48 -8.44
CA VAL A 4 6.99 -0.68 -8.84
C VAL A 4 5.96 -0.23 -9.87
N ILE A 5 5.61 -1.13 -10.78
CA ILE A 5 4.57 -0.90 -11.79
C ILE A 5 3.28 -1.48 -11.23
N VAL A 6 2.22 -0.68 -11.25
CA VAL A 6 0.85 -1.12 -10.96
C VAL A 6 0.12 -1.22 -12.29
N LYS A 7 -0.44 -2.39 -12.58
CA LYS A 7 -1.31 -2.62 -13.73
C LYS A 7 -2.73 -2.78 -13.24
N LEU A 8 -3.62 -1.99 -13.82
CA LEU A 8 -5.05 -1.95 -13.54
C LEU A 8 -5.78 -2.87 -14.51
N ASP A 9 -6.84 -3.52 -14.02
CA ASP A 9 -7.76 -4.25 -14.88
C ASP A 9 -8.71 -3.27 -15.59
N TYR A 10 -9.04 -2.16 -14.94
CA TYR A 10 -9.94 -1.13 -15.45
C TYR A 10 -9.20 0.21 -15.60
N PRO A 11 -9.05 0.74 -16.83
CA PRO A 11 -8.40 2.03 -17.04
C PRO A 11 -9.11 3.16 -16.30
N ILE A 12 -8.33 4.06 -15.71
CA ILE A 12 -8.83 5.27 -15.03
C ILE A 12 -8.14 6.51 -15.57
N ASN A 13 -8.70 7.68 -15.30
CA ASN A 13 -8.08 8.94 -15.67
C ASN A 13 -7.08 9.38 -14.58
N LEU A 14 -5.80 9.42 -14.93
CA LEU A 14 -4.72 9.92 -14.08
C LEU A 14 -4.15 11.19 -14.71
N ASN A 15 -4.20 12.32 -14.01
CA ASN A 15 -3.72 13.62 -14.51
C ASN A 15 -4.31 14.02 -15.89
N GLY A 16 -5.57 13.67 -16.18
CA GLY A 16 -6.20 13.96 -17.46
C GLY A 16 -6.00 12.89 -18.54
N VAL A 17 -5.20 11.85 -18.29
CA VAL A 17 -4.86 10.80 -19.26
C VAL A 17 -5.45 9.47 -18.82
N GLU A 18 -6.14 8.78 -19.74
CA GLU A 18 -6.60 7.41 -19.50
C GLU A 18 -5.41 6.44 -19.45
N CYS A 19 -5.25 5.78 -18.30
CA CYS A 19 -4.13 4.92 -18.00
C CYS A 19 -4.62 3.59 -17.41
N ASP A 20 -4.11 2.47 -17.93
CA ASP A 20 -4.26 1.15 -17.33
C ASP A 20 -3.01 0.73 -16.53
N THR A 21 -1.95 1.54 -16.55
CA THR A 21 -0.66 1.22 -15.96
C THR A 21 0.02 2.49 -15.47
N PHE A 22 0.52 2.48 -14.24
CA PHE A 22 1.33 3.58 -13.70
C PHE A 22 2.43 3.08 -12.77
N THR A 23 3.30 3.98 -12.31
CA THR A 23 4.41 3.63 -11.41
C THR A 23 4.28 4.27 -10.05
N MET A 24 4.55 3.53 -8.99
CA MET A 24 4.71 4.07 -7.63
C MET A 24 6.19 4.12 -7.26
N ARG A 25 6.63 5.23 -6.66
CA ARG A 25 7.97 5.35 -6.07
C ARG A 25 7.99 4.77 -4.64
N ARG A 26 9.17 4.32 -4.20
CA ARG A 26 9.36 3.89 -2.81
C ARG A 26 8.92 4.98 -1.80
N PRO A 27 8.10 4.64 -0.79
CA PRO A 27 7.62 5.60 0.20
C PRO A 27 8.73 6.11 1.11
N LYS A 28 8.61 7.37 1.53
CA LYS A 28 9.48 8.01 2.53
C LYS A 28 8.64 8.48 3.71
N VAL A 29 9.29 8.67 4.86
CA VAL A 29 8.64 9.19 6.08
C VAL A 29 7.95 10.54 5.84
N ARG A 30 8.49 11.39 4.95
CA ARG A 30 7.87 12.68 4.60
C ARG A 30 6.49 12.51 3.96
N ASP A 31 6.27 11.43 3.21
CA ASP A 31 5.02 11.19 2.49
C ASP A 31 3.93 10.80 3.50
N MET A 32 4.25 9.85 4.39
CA MET A 32 3.38 9.45 5.51
C MET A 32 3.03 10.64 6.41
N ARG A 33 4.03 11.45 6.80
CA ARG A 33 3.78 12.65 7.63
C ARG A 33 3.00 13.72 6.88
N GLY A 34 3.11 13.79 5.56
CA GLY A 34 2.33 14.69 4.72
C GLY A 34 0.85 14.29 4.75
N ALA A 35 0.56 13.02 4.47
CA ALA A 35 -0.79 12.47 4.55
C ALA A 35 -1.45 12.68 5.92
N GLN A 36 -0.76 12.32 7.01
CA GLN A 36 -1.26 12.49 8.39
C GLN A 36 -1.57 13.95 8.74
N LYS A 37 -0.86 14.91 8.15
CA LYS A 37 -1.14 16.34 8.38
C LYS A 37 -2.37 16.83 7.62
N LEU A 38 -2.59 16.28 6.43
CA LEU A 38 -3.70 16.68 5.56
C LEU A 38 -5.03 16.08 6.04
N ALA A 39 -5.01 14.84 6.53
CA ALA A 39 -6.21 14.12 6.95
C ALA A 39 -6.07 13.56 8.39
N PRO A 40 -5.92 14.39 9.43
CA PRO A 40 -5.48 13.94 10.77
C PRO A 40 -6.36 12.91 11.48
N ASN A 41 -7.65 12.82 11.13
CA ASN A 41 -8.61 11.91 11.76
C ASN A 41 -9.29 10.96 10.75
N ASP A 42 -8.77 10.88 9.54
CA ASP A 42 -9.32 10.04 8.47
C ASP A 42 -8.23 9.12 7.93
N ALA A 43 -8.27 7.86 8.33
CA ALA A 43 -7.26 6.89 7.95
C ALA A 43 -7.36 6.51 6.46
N GLU A 44 -8.57 6.55 5.89
CA GLU A 44 -8.83 6.22 4.49
C GLU A 44 -8.29 7.35 3.60
N GLU A 45 -8.61 8.60 3.94
CA GLU A 45 -8.08 9.77 3.22
C GLU A 45 -6.56 9.90 3.38
N GLN A 46 -6.00 9.58 4.55
CA GLN A 46 -4.53 9.52 4.73
C GLN A 46 -3.88 8.51 3.78
N GLU A 47 -4.46 7.33 3.64
CA GLU A 47 -3.94 6.30 2.75
C GLU A 47 -4.01 6.75 1.29
N LEU A 48 -5.15 7.30 0.87
CA LEU A 48 -5.36 7.80 -0.48
C LEU A 48 -4.34 8.90 -0.84
N ILE A 49 -4.15 9.88 0.05
CA ILE A 49 -3.15 10.96 -0.12
C ILE A 49 -1.74 10.40 -0.20
N LEU A 50 -1.43 9.39 0.64
CA LEU A 50 -0.13 8.75 0.61
C LEU A 50 0.10 8.10 -0.76
N PHE A 51 -0.81 7.26 -1.23
CA PHE A 51 -0.67 6.54 -2.50
C PHE A 51 -0.60 7.49 -3.70
N ALA A 52 -1.46 8.51 -3.74
CA ALA A 52 -1.42 9.55 -4.75
C ALA A 52 -0.04 10.24 -4.83
N SER A 53 0.57 10.55 -3.67
CA SER A 53 1.91 11.13 -3.60
C SER A 53 3.03 10.18 -4.08
N LEU A 54 2.82 8.85 -3.97
CA LEU A 54 3.77 7.86 -4.48
C LEU A 54 3.64 7.65 -6.00
N ALA A 55 2.43 7.81 -6.53
CA ALA A 55 2.10 7.68 -7.94
C ALA A 55 2.26 8.99 -8.74
N ASP A 56 2.40 10.13 -8.06
CA ASP A 56 2.49 11.47 -8.66
C ASP A 56 1.18 11.87 -9.40
N VAL A 57 0.05 11.59 -8.75
CA VAL A 57 -1.32 11.88 -9.21
C VAL A 57 -2.11 12.59 -8.10
N ALA A 58 -3.31 13.08 -8.41
CA ALA A 58 -4.21 13.63 -7.39
C ALA A 58 -4.93 12.50 -6.62
N PRO A 59 -5.27 12.69 -5.32
CA PRO A 59 -6.10 11.72 -4.58
C PRO A 59 -7.43 11.42 -5.27
N SER A 60 -8.05 12.45 -5.87
CA SER A 60 -9.30 12.33 -6.64
C SER A 60 -9.19 11.43 -7.87
N ASP A 61 -7.99 11.28 -8.43
CA ASP A 61 -7.78 10.38 -9.58
C ASP A 61 -7.87 8.92 -9.14
N LEU A 62 -7.56 8.62 -7.88
CA LEU A 62 -7.65 7.28 -7.29
C LEU A 62 -9.07 6.95 -6.79
N ASP A 63 -9.91 7.93 -6.46
CA ASP A 63 -11.30 7.72 -6.02
C ASP A 63 -12.17 7.02 -7.07
N ALA A 64 -11.83 7.16 -8.35
CA ALA A 64 -12.54 6.52 -9.45
C ALA A 64 -12.11 5.07 -9.70
N MET A 65 -11.07 4.59 -8.99
CA MET A 65 -10.57 3.23 -9.10
C MET A 65 -11.56 2.25 -8.46
N ASP A 66 -11.71 1.07 -9.07
CA ASP A 66 -12.45 0.01 -8.41
C ASP A 66 -11.66 -0.56 -7.23
N MET A 67 -12.34 -1.30 -6.35
CA MET A 67 -11.69 -1.83 -5.16
C MET A 67 -10.62 -2.89 -5.47
N ALA A 68 -10.74 -3.63 -6.57
CA ALA A 68 -9.78 -4.68 -6.93
C ALA A 68 -8.45 -4.08 -7.42
N ASP A 69 -8.52 -2.99 -8.17
CA ASP A 69 -7.37 -2.21 -8.59
C ASP A 69 -6.79 -1.40 -7.42
N TYR A 70 -7.63 -0.92 -6.49
CA TYR A 70 -7.17 -0.27 -5.27
C TYR A 70 -6.38 -1.23 -4.36
N GLU A 71 -6.82 -2.49 -4.23
CA GLU A 71 -6.06 -3.54 -3.54
C GLU A 71 -4.68 -3.77 -4.18
N ARG A 72 -4.56 -3.70 -5.51
CA ARG A 72 -3.26 -3.80 -6.20
C ARG A 72 -2.33 -2.64 -5.86
N VAL A 73 -2.87 -1.43 -5.69
CA VAL A 73 -2.11 -0.26 -5.22
C VAL A 73 -1.60 -0.48 -3.80
N GLN A 74 -2.43 -1.03 -2.92
CA GLN A 74 -2.04 -1.40 -1.56
C GLN A 74 -0.92 -2.46 -1.56
N ASP A 75 -1.05 -3.51 -2.36
CA ASP A 75 -0.02 -4.55 -2.51
C ASP A 75 1.31 -3.98 -3.01
N ALA A 76 1.26 -3.10 -4.00
CA ALA A 76 2.43 -2.39 -4.52
C ALA A 76 3.10 -1.51 -3.46
N TYR A 77 2.31 -0.89 -2.57
CA TYR A 77 2.85 -0.17 -1.42
C TYR A 77 3.53 -1.11 -0.40
N TYR A 78 2.88 -2.23 -0.07
CA TYR A 78 3.42 -3.18 0.90
C TYR A 78 4.67 -3.90 0.39
N SER A 79 4.83 -4.10 -0.92
CA SER A 79 6.01 -4.74 -1.50
C SER A 79 7.31 -3.97 -1.26
N PHE A 80 7.25 -2.65 -0.99
CA PHE A 80 8.44 -1.87 -0.61
C PHE A 80 8.95 -2.17 0.80
N ARG A 81 8.10 -2.76 1.65
CA ARG A 81 8.47 -3.13 3.02
C ARG A 81 9.00 -4.55 3.00
N PRO A 82 10.23 -4.80 3.50
CA PRO A 82 10.68 -6.17 3.65
C PRO A 82 9.73 -6.88 4.60
N VAL A 83 9.12 -7.99 4.15
CA VAL A 83 8.49 -8.94 5.06
C VAL A 83 9.58 -9.33 6.05
N ARG A 84 9.42 -8.95 7.32
CA ARG A 84 10.34 -9.43 8.37
C ARG A 84 10.30 -10.95 8.25
N LYS A 85 11.42 -11.57 7.83
CA LYS A 85 11.49 -13.03 7.81
C LYS A 85 11.13 -13.46 9.22
N ALA A 86 10.01 -14.18 9.36
CA ALA A 86 9.69 -14.83 10.61
C ALA A 86 10.91 -15.69 10.94
N GLY A 87 11.59 -15.38 12.04
CA GLY A 87 12.62 -16.27 12.58
C GLY A 87 12.01 -17.66 12.77
N PRO A 88 12.81 -18.73 12.71
CA PRO A 88 12.29 -20.09 12.80
C PRO A 88 11.33 -20.17 13.99
N LYS A 89 10.06 -20.49 13.68
CA LYS A 89 9.09 -20.86 14.71
C LYS A 89 9.66 -22.12 15.33
N ASN A 90 10.23 -22.00 16.53
CA ASN A 90 10.50 -23.16 17.36
C ASN A 90 9.13 -23.79 17.64
N ALA A 91 8.77 -24.74 16.78
CA ALA A 91 7.66 -25.65 17.00
C ALA A 91 8.11 -26.61 18.09
N GLN A 92 8.06 -26.16 19.35
CA GLN A 92 7.98 -27.08 20.46
C GLN A 92 6.49 -27.36 20.68
N GLY A 93 6.04 -28.37 19.94
CA GLY A 93 4.74 -28.98 20.16
C GLY A 93 4.65 -29.55 21.57
N ALA A 94 3.53 -29.26 22.21
CA ALA A 94 2.71 -30.15 23.01
C ALA A 94 3.37 -31.37 23.69
N GLY A 95 3.30 -31.34 25.03
CA GLY A 95 2.59 -32.39 25.76
C GLY A 95 3.47 -33.31 26.60
N GLU A 96 3.39 -33.17 27.93
CA GLU A 96 3.03 -34.31 28.77
C GLU A 96 2.34 -33.82 30.05
N ALA A 97 1.21 -34.45 30.35
CA ALA A 97 0.38 -34.25 31.52
C ALA A 97 0.79 -35.22 32.64
N ALA A 98 0.40 -34.87 33.87
CA ALA A 98 0.13 -35.76 35.02
C ALA A 98 1.32 -36.33 35.83
N GLY A 99 1.26 -36.09 37.14
CA GLY A 99 1.50 -37.12 38.16
C GLY A 99 2.73 -36.99 39.05
N ALA A 100 2.57 -36.39 40.24
CA ALA A 100 2.96 -36.93 41.57
C ALA A 100 2.60 -35.91 42.66
#